data_AF-A0A7K4S0D2-F1
#
_entry.id   AF-A0A7K4S0D2-F1
#
_cell.length_a   1.000
_cell.length_b   1.000
_cell.length_c   1.000
_cell.angle_alpha   90.00
_cell.angle_beta   90.00
_cell.angle_gamma   90.00
#
_symmetry.space_group_name_H-M   'P 1'
#
loop_
_entity.id
_entity.type
_entity.pdbx_description
1 polymer ?
#
loop_
_entity_poly.entity_id
_entity_poly.type
_entity_poly.pdbx_seq_one_letter_code
_entity_poly.pdbx_strand_id
1 'polypeptide(L)'
;SGYPILQHWKVQSVMYHVRLNQLTISQSFSNALHSLDGATSRGDFVALLDQFGNHYIQEAVYGFEESCSIWYPNRQVQRQLWLEYEDISKGRSPTPPQEGSPKPPHGSEKLCLLLAQQGRCSTCWDGSSPSWCSPPSPLSQLLQEATMSSLWCSGSGDVIEDWCRCDSSAFGADGLPTCAPLPHPILRLSTVHEPSSTLVVLEWGHSEPPIGVQIVDYLLRQEKVTDRMDHSKVETGEWTVLSFVDDIISGAKSPCAMPAQVPDRLSSTISLIVRCLEPDTTYMFTLWGVDNTGRRSRSSDVTVKTPCPVVDDVKAQEIADKIYNLFNGYTSGKEQQTAYNTLLDLGSPSLHRVLYHYNQHYESFGEFTWRCEDELGPRKAGLILSQLGDLSSWCNSLLQEPKISLQRSSLKYLACRYSEIKPYGLDWSELSRDLKKTCEEQTLSVLYNDYGDKDY
;
A
#
# COMPACT_ATOMS: atom_id res chain seq x y z
N SER A 1 5.05 -16.41 0.50
CA SER A 1 4.46 -16.49 -0.85
C SER A 1 4.51 -15.18 -1.62
N GLY A 2 4.61 -14.01 -0.96
CA GLY A 2 4.64 -12.71 -1.64
C GLY A 2 3.23 -12.13 -1.86
N TYR A 3 3.13 -11.01 -2.57
CA TYR A 3 1.83 -10.37 -2.84
C TYR A 3 0.95 -11.17 -3.80
N PRO A 4 -0.39 -11.22 -3.57
CA PRO A 4 -1.33 -11.73 -4.55
C PRO A 4 -1.32 -10.82 -5.79
N ILE A 5 -1.48 -11.42 -6.96
CA ILE A 5 -1.46 -10.68 -8.24
C ILE A 5 -2.84 -10.70 -8.86
N LEU A 6 -3.28 -9.53 -9.34
CA LEU A 6 -4.50 -9.36 -10.11
C LEU A 6 -4.15 -9.06 -11.56
N GLN A 7 -4.73 -9.82 -12.49
CA GLN A 7 -4.61 -9.58 -13.91
C GLN A 7 -6.00 -9.30 -14.50
N HIS A 8 -6.17 -8.12 -15.07
CA HIS A 8 -7.41 -7.74 -15.76
C HIS A 8 -7.34 -8.14 -17.23
N TRP A 9 -8.39 -8.80 -17.68
CA TRP A 9 -8.65 -9.09 -19.08
C TRP A 9 -9.88 -8.30 -19.51
N LYS A 10 -9.78 -7.52 -20.59
CA LYS A 10 -10.88 -6.73 -21.13
C LYS A 10 -11.09 -7.06 -22.60
N VAL A 11 -12.34 -7.29 -22.98
CA VAL A 11 -12.76 -7.48 -24.37
C VAL A 11 -13.85 -6.48 -24.67
N GLN A 12 -13.65 -5.68 -25.70
CA GLN A 12 -14.64 -4.74 -26.21
C GLN A 12 -15.19 -5.25 -27.54
N SER A 13 -16.51 -5.23 -27.68
CA SER A 13 -17.19 -5.70 -28.89
C SER A 13 -18.38 -4.80 -29.24
N VAL A 14 -18.70 -4.74 -30.54
CA VAL A 14 -19.83 -3.97 -31.08
C VAL A 14 -19.82 -2.50 -30.62
N MET A 15 -18.67 -1.83 -30.81
CA MET A 15 -18.47 -0.45 -30.38
C MET A 15 -19.08 0.53 -31.39
N TYR A 16 -19.90 1.44 -30.89
CA TYR A 16 -20.53 2.54 -31.62
C TYR A 16 -20.07 3.86 -31.03
N HIS A 17 -19.65 4.76 -31.89
CA HIS A 17 -19.35 6.12 -31.52
C HIS A 17 -20.56 7.01 -31.86
N VAL A 18 -21.16 7.62 -30.84
CA VAL A 18 -22.39 8.41 -30.95
C VAL A 18 -22.07 9.86 -30.65
N ARG A 19 -22.46 10.75 -31.58
CA ARG A 19 -22.29 12.19 -31.45
C ARG A 19 -23.64 12.90 -31.57
N LEU A 20 -23.90 13.81 -30.64
CA LEU A 20 -25.08 14.66 -30.66
C LEU A 20 -24.81 15.90 -31.54
N ASN A 21 -25.44 15.95 -32.72
CA ASN A 21 -25.23 17.03 -33.69
C ASN A 21 -26.28 18.15 -33.61
N GLN A 22 -27.46 17.90 -33.05
CA GLN A 22 -28.53 18.88 -32.89
C GLN A 22 -29.07 18.83 -31.46
N LEU A 23 -29.29 20.00 -30.86
CA LEU A 23 -29.63 20.14 -29.45
C LEU A 23 -31.02 20.78 -29.34
N THR A 24 -32.00 19.99 -28.91
CA THR A 24 -33.33 20.48 -28.54
C THR A 24 -33.47 20.41 -27.03
N ILE A 25 -33.69 21.56 -26.40
CA ILE A 25 -33.88 21.65 -24.96
C ILE A 25 -35.19 20.94 -24.56
N SER A 26 -35.14 20.10 -23.53
CA SER A 26 -36.34 19.42 -23.04
C SER A 26 -37.32 20.43 -22.42
N GLN A 27 -38.62 20.18 -22.57
CA GLN A 27 -39.65 21.05 -21.98
C GLN A 27 -39.51 21.15 -20.46
N SER A 28 -39.11 20.06 -19.78
CA SER A 28 -38.86 20.05 -18.34
C SER A 28 -37.71 20.96 -17.94
N PHE A 29 -36.58 20.90 -18.66
CA PHE A 29 -35.44 21.79 -18.42
C PHE A 29 -35.80 23.24 -18.72
N SER A 30 -36.51 23.50 -19.83
CA SER A 30 -36.96 24.85 -20.19
C SER A 30 -37.87 25.44 -19.10
N ASN A 31 -38.81 24.65 -18.57
CA ASN A 31 -39.70 25.09 -17.50
C ASN A 31 -38.93 25.37 -16.19
N ALA A 32 -37.95 24.54 -15.85
CA ALA A 32 -37.10 24.74 -14.68
C ALA A 32 -36.23 26.00 -14.82
N LEU A 33 -35.68 26.25 -16.00
CA LEU A 33 -34.91 27.46 -16.28
C LEU A 33 -35.78 28.73 -16.16
N HIS A 34 -37.02 28.68 -16.69
CA HIS A 34 -37.97 29.78 -16.54
C HIS A 34 -38.43 30.00 -15.09
N SER A 35 -38.45 28.95 -14.26
CA SER A 35 -38.77 29.11 -12.83
C SER A 35 -37.69 29.88 -12.06
N LEU A 36 -36.47 29.96 -12.62
CA LEU A 36 -35.35 30.73 -12.09
C LEU A 36 -35.29 32.17 -12.64
N ASP A 37 -36.23 32.57 -13.53
CA ASP A 37 -36.30 33.94 -14.02
C ASP A 37 -36.62 34.89 -12.86
N GLY A 38 -35.61 35.65 -12.42
CA GLY A 38 -35.68 36.54 -11.25
C GLY A 38 -35.16 35.95 -9.95
N ALA A 39 -34.70 34.68 -9.95
CA ALA A 39 -33.98 34.11 -8.83
C ALA A 39 -32.59 34.75 -8.71
N THR A 40 -32.23 35.14 -7.50
CA THR A 40 -30.91 35.72 -7.17
C THR A 40 -30.15 34.90 -6.15
N SER A 41 -30.76 33.82 -5.63
CA SER A 41 -30.15 33.01 -4.58
C SER A 41 -29.35 31.87 -5.19
N ARG A 42 -28.12 31.66 -4.69
CA ARG A 42 -27.25 30.54 -5.10
C ARG A 42 -27.91 29.18 -4.87
N GLY A 43 -28.68 29.04 -3.79
CA GLY A 43 -29.38 27.80 -3.43
C GLY A 43 -30.36 27.32 -4.50
N ASP A 44 -31.09 28.24 -5.15
CA ASP A 44 -32.05 27.89 -6.20
C ASP A 44 -31.34 27.31 -7.45
N PHE A 45 -30.17 27.84 -7.80
CA PHE A 45 -29.35 27.34 -8.90
C PHE A 45 -28.64 26.02 -8.55
N VAL A 46 -28.19 25.83 -7.30
CA VAL A 46 -27.61 24.55 -6.85
C VAL A 46 -28.67 23.43 -6.92
N ALA A 47 -29.90 23.71 -6.52
CA ALA A 47 -31.00 22.74 -6.63
C ALA A 47 -31.29 22.32 -8.08
N LEU A 48 -31.15 23.25 -9.04
CA LEU A 48 -31.23 22.93 -10.48
C LEU A 48 -30.11 21.97 -10.90
N LEU A 49 -28.87 22.22 -10.45
CA LEU A 49 -27.71 21.39 -10.77
C LEU A 49 -27.83 19.98 -10.18
N ASP A 50 -28.39 19.85 -8.98
CA ASP A 50 -28.66 18.53 -8.38
C ASP A 50 -29.65 17.71 -9.22
N GLN A 51 -30.59 18.38 -9.89
CA GLN A 51 -31.62 17.72 -10.71
C GLN A 51 -31.13 17.40 -12.14
N PHE A 52 -30.43 18.33 -12.78
CA PHE A 52 -30.10 18.23 -14.22
C PHE A 52 -28.61 17.99 -14.51
N GLY A 53 -27.75 18.10 -13.51
CA GLY A 53 -26.30 18.03 -13.66
C GLY A 53 -25.68 19.32 -14.19
N ASN A 54 -24.35 19.30 -14.32
CA ASN A 54 -23.55 20.44 -14.76
C ASN A 54 -23.11 20.36 -16.24
N HIS A 55 -23.26 19.20 -16.89
CA HIS A 55 -22.83 18.96 -18.27
C HIS A 55 -23.84 18.10 -19.02
N TYR A 56 -23.80 18.20 -20.36
CA TYR A 56 -24.43 17.24 -21.26
C TYR A 56 -23.34 16.44 -22.00
N ILE A 57 -23.65 15.21 -22.40
CA ILE A 57 -22.73 14.35 -23.13
C ILE A 57 -22.87 14.65 -24.62
N GLN A 58 -21.84 15.27 -25.24
CA GLN A 58 -21.82 15.58 -26.66
C GLN A 58 -21.40 14.37 -27.52
N GLU A 59 -20.45 13.59 -27.01
CA GLU A 59 -19.83 12.48 -27.70
C GLU A 59 -19.65 11.34 -26.69
N ALA A 60 -19.96 10.12 -27.10
CA ALA A 60 -19.81 8.95 -26.25
C ALA A 60 -19.61 7.68 -27.09
N VAL A 61 -18.85 6.74 -26.52
CA VAL A 61 -18.69 5.41 -27.07
C VAL A 61 -19.59 4.45 -26.32
N TYR A 62 -20.47 3.79 -27.07
CA TYR A 62 -21.36 2.74 -26.58
C TYR A 62 -20.89 1.40 -27.13
N GLY A 63 -21.12 0.33 -26.40
CA GLY A 63 -20.80 -1.02 -26.86
C GLY A 63 -20.86 -2.01 -25.73
N PHE A 64 -20.35 -3.21 -25.97
CA PHE A 64 -20.23 -4.24 -24.95
C PHE A 64 -18.77 -4.34 -24.51
N GLU A 65 -18.53 -4.08 -23.23
CA GLU A 65 -17.26 -4.37 -22.58
C GLU A 65 -17.48 -5.55 -21.62
N GLU A 66 -16.75 -6.64 -21.83
CA GLU A 66 -16.61 -7.71 -20.86
C GLU A 66 -15.24 -7.62 -20.21
N SER A 67 -15.21 -7.62 -18.88
CA SER A 67 -13.98 -7.60 -18.10
C SER A 67 -13.93 -8.79 -17.15
N CYS A 68 -12.85 -9.56 -17.20
CA CYS A 68 -12.55 -10.65 -16.26
C CYS A 68 -11.35 -10.25 -15.40
N SER A 69 -11.36 -10.64 -14.13
CA SER A 69 -10.29 -10.38 -13.18
C SER A 69 -9.75 -11.70 -12.66
N ILE A 70 -8.50 -12.02 -13.00
CA ILE A 70 -7.86 -13.27 -12.62
C ILE A 70 -6.96 -13.02 -11.41
N TRP A 71 -7.25 -13.72 -10.32
CA TRP A 71 -6.51 -13.62 -9.07
C TRP A 71 -5.51 -14.77 -8.96
N TYR A 72 -4.23 -14.45 -8.84
CA TYR A 72 -3.16 -15.40 -8.57
C TYR A 72 -2.68 -15.27 -7.13
N PRO A 73 -2.39 -16.40 -6.44
CA PRO A 73 -1.90 -16.36 -5.06
C PRO A 73 -0.58 -15.59 -4.90
N ASN A 74 0.28 -15.63 -5.93
CA ASN A 74 1.53 -14.89 -5.98
C ASN A 74 2.09 -14.78 -7.41
N ARG A 75 3.14 -13.97 -7.56
CA ARG A 75 3.83 -13.71 -8.83
C ARG A 75 4.51 -14.94 -9.44
N GLN A 76 5.03 -15.87 -8.63
CA GLN A 76 5.70 -17.07 -9.13
C GLN A 76 4.70 -17.99 -9.84
N VAL A 77 3.55 -18.24 -9.20
CA VAL A 77 2.45 -19.06 -9.77
C VAL A 77 1.93 -18.44 -11.06
N GLN A 78 1.70 -17.12 -11.09
CA GLN A 78 1.29 -16.44 -12.33
C GLN A 78 2.31 -16.66 -13.45
N ARG A 79 3.60 -16.46 -13.16
CA ARG A 79 4.67 -16.60 -14.17
C ARG A 79 4.76 -18.02 -14.70
N GLN A 80 4.67 -19.03 -13.82
CA GLN A 80 4.69 -20.43 -14.23
C GLN A 80 3.50 -20.74 -15.15
N LEU A 81 2.27 -20.42 -14.72
CA LEU A 81 1.07 -20.65 -15.53
C LEU A 81 1.11 -19.92 -16.87
N TRP A 82 1.70 -18.72 -16.91
CA TRP A 82 1.88 -17.96 -18.15
C TRP A 82 2.86 -18.62 -19.11
N LEU A 83 4.00 -19.13 -18.60
CA LEU A 83 5.00 -19.83 -19.42
C LEU A 83 4.45 -21.15 -19.96
N GLU A 84 3.73 -21.93 -19.13
CA GLU A 84 3.04 -23.15 -19.56
C GLU A 84 2.01 -22.85 -20.65
N TYR A 85 1.24 -21.77 -20.49
CA TYR A 85 0.30 -21.31 -21.52
C TYR A 85 1.00 -20.92 -22.83
N GLU A 86 2.13 -20.20 -22.75
CA GLU A 86 2.90 -19.81 -23.93
C GLU A 86 3.43 -21.02 -24.71
N ASP A 87 3.83 -22.07 -24.00
CA ASP A 87 4.32 -23.32 -24.61
C ASP A 87 3.19 -24.11 -25.30
N ILE A 88 2.04 -24.25 -24.61
CA ILE A 88 0.84 -24.90 -25.16
C ILE A 88 0.31 -24.14 -26.39
N SER A 89 0.24 -22.81 -26.31
CA SER A 89 -0.29 -21.98 -27.40
C SER A 89 0.60 -21.97 -28.64
N LYS A 90 1.91 -22.21 -28.49
CA LYS A 90 2.87 -22.37 -29.59
C LYS A 90 2.98 -23.81 -30.12
N GLY A 91 2.20 -24.76 -29.58
CA GLY A 91 2.17 -26.14 -30.06
C GLY A 91 3.42 -26.96 -29.74
N ARG A 92 4.21 -26.58 -28.74
CA ARG A 92 5.38 -27.34 -28.28
C ARG A 92 4.97 -28.37 -27.21
N SER A 93 4.07 -29.28 -27.56
CA SER A 93 3.82 -30.45 -26.71
C SER A 93 4.96 -31.47 -26.87
N PRO A 94 5.46 -32.12 -25.79
CA PRO A 94 6.42 -33.22 -25.90
C PRO A 94 5.84 -34.51 -26.51
N THR A 95 4.60 -34.50 -26.98
CA THR A 95 3.91 -35.61 -27.65
C THR A 95 3.40 -35.18 -29.04
N PRO A 96 3.60 -36.03 -30.08
CA PRO A 96 3.12 -35.73 -31.43
C PRO A 96 1.58 -35.78 -31.45
N PRO A 97 0.91 -34.88 -32.20
CA PRO A 97 -0.54 -34.84 -32.24
C PRO A 97 -1.09 -36.05 -32.99
N GLN A 98 -2.03 -36.77 -32.37
CA GLN A 98 -2.91 -37.66 -33.11
C GLN A 98 -3.85 -36.83 -33.99
N GLU A 99 -3.97 -37.25 -35.24
CA GLU A 99 -4.75 -36.62 -36.29
C GLU A 99 -6.25 -36.67 -35.92
N GLY A 100 -6.82 -35.50 -35.58
CA GLY A 100 -8.25 -35.37 -35.25
C GLY A 100 -8.62 -34.48 -34.05
N SER A 101 -7.67 -33.78 -33.41
CA SER A 101 -8.00 -32.90 -32.29
C SER A 101 -8.54 -31.52 -32.76
N PRO A 102 -9.59 -30.98 -32.12
CA PRO A 102 -10.08 -29.64 -32.39
C PRO A 102 -9.00 -28.61 -32.04
N LYS A 103 -8.97 -27.49 -32.78
CA LYS A 103 -8.05 -26.36 -32.56
C LYS A 103 -7.95 -26.01 -31.06
N PRO A 104 -6.76 -25.67 -30.54
CA PRO A 104 -6.63 -25.30 -29.14
C PRO A 104 -7.52 -24.09 -28.85
N PRO A 105 -8.37 -24.13 -27.79
CA PRO A 105 -9.18 -22.99 -27.41
C PRO A 105 -8.29 -21.82 -26.97
N HIS A 106 -8.75 -20.59 -27.20
CA HIS A 106 -8.11 -19.40 -26.65
C HIS A 106 -8.11 -19.48 -25.12
N GLY A 107 -6.94 -19.38 -24.49
CA GLY A 107 -6.74 -19.70 -23.06
C GLY A 107 -7.57 -18.92 -22.06
N SER A 108 -8.17 -17.78 -22.45
CA SER A 108 -9.08 -17.01 -21.60
C SER A 108 -10.37 -17.77 -21.27
N GLU A 109 -10.82 -18.69 -22.13
CA GLU A 109 -12.04 -19.47 -21.88
C GLU A 109 -11.85 -20.52 -20.78
N LYS A 110 -10.67 -21.12 -20.62
CA LYS A 110 -10.47 -22.17 -19.60
C LYS A 110 -10.30 -21.63 -18.17
N LEU A 111 -9.80 -20.40 -18.00
CA LEU A 111 -9.59 -19.81 -16.67
C LEU A 111 -10.75 -18.91 -16.21
N CYS A 112 -11.46 -18.22 -17.12
CA CYS A 112 -12.64 -17.40 -16.77
C CYS A 112 -13.96 -18.21 -16.70
N LEU A 113 -13.93 -19.55 -16.80
CA LEU A 113 -15.14 -20.40 -16.77
C LEU A 113 -15.84 -20.48 -15.40
N LEU A 114 -15.37 -19.76 -14.39
CA LEU A 114 -16.01 -19.66 -13.09
C LEU A 114 -16.14 -18.18 -12.66
N LEU A 115 -17.36 -17.66 -12.88
CA LEU A 115 -18.05 -16.56 -12.16
C LEU A 115 -18.13 -15.15 -12.79
N ALA A 116 -19.37 -14.64 -12.61
CA ALA A 116 -19.88 -13.27 -12.65
C ALA A 116 -20.23 -12.65 -14.02
N GLN A 117 -21.38 -13.04 -14.57
CA GLN A 117 -22.19 -12.13 -15.39
C GLN A 117 -22.75 -11.02 -14.51
N GLN A 118 -22.14 -9.83 -14.56
CA GLN A 118 -22.84 -8.58 -14.28
C GLN A 118 -23.00 -7.83 -15.59
N GLY A 119 -24.15 -8.05 -16.24
CA GLY A 119 -24.64 -7.11 -17.24
C GLY A 119 -24.98 -5.80 -16.55
N ARG A 120 -24.10 -4.81 -16.66
CA ARG A 120 -24.40 -3.38 -16.56
C ARG A 120 -23.21 -2.55 -17.03
N CYS A 121 -23.45 -1.73 -18.04
CA CYS A 121 -22.54 -0.72 -18.60
C CYS A 121 -21.85 0.11 -17.52
N SER A 122 -20.54 0.25 -17.60
CA SER A 122 -19.79 1.26 -16.86
C SER A 122 -18.54 1.67 -17.62
N THR A 123 -18.63 2.76 -18.39
CA THR A 123 -17.65 3.88 -18.43
C THR A 123 -18.01 4.85 -19.56
N CYS A 124 -18.40 6.08 -19.19
CA CYS A 124 -18.43 7.22 -20.11
C CYS A 124 -17.17 8.04 -19.84
N TRP A 125 -16.21 8.04 -20.77
CA TRP A 125 -15.10 8.98 -20.78
C TRP A 125 -15.22 9.79 -22.07
N ASP A 126 -15.76 10.99 -21.94
CA ASP A 126 -15.34 12.22 -22.62
C ASP A 126 -16.36 13.32 -22.28
N GLY A 127 -15.98 14.17 -21.32
CA GLY A 127 -16.72 15.38 -21.00
C GLY A 127 -16.21 16.52 -21.87
N SER A 128 -16.96 16.90 -22.89
CA SER A 128 -16.72 18.17 -23.58
C SER A 128 -17.21 19.31 -22.68
N SER A 129 -16.34 20.29 -22.43
CA SER A 129 -16.72 21.54 -21.75
C SER A 129 -17.88 22.21 -22.50
N PRO A 130 -18.87 22.79 -21.82
CA PRO A 130 -20.01 23.32 -22.52
C PRO A 130 -19.61 24.69 -23.09
N SER A 131 -19.51 24.77 -24.41
CA SER A 131 -19.38 26.03 -25.13
C SER A 131 -20.69 26.83 -25.04
N TRP A 132 -21.00 27.39 -23.86
CA TRP A 132 -21.94 28.49 -23.74
C TRP A 132 -21.20 29.78 -24.11
N CYS A 133 -20.98 30.01 -25.41
CA CYS A 133 -20.59 31.31 -25.92
C CYS A 133 -21.75 31.91 -26.70
N SER A 134 -22.64 32.55 -25.97
CA SER A 134 -23.48 33.67 -26.42
C SER A 134 -23.70 34.56 -25.18
N PRO A 135 -23.82 35.89 -25.36
CA PRO A 135 -23.32 36.93 -24.43
C PRO A 135 -23.81 36.78 -22.99
N PRO A 136 -23.06 37.29 -21.98
CA PRO A 136 -23.35 37.04 -20.58
C PRO A 136 -24.71 37.64 -20.22
N SER A 137 -25.70 36.79 -20.04
CA SER A 137 -26.91 37.16 -19.31
C SER A 137 -26.58 37.09 -17.82
N PRO A 138 -27.19 37.94 -16.96
CA PRO A 138 -27.04 37.83 -15.51
C PRO A 138 -27.29 36.41 -14.98
N LEU A 139 -28.21 35.68 -15.62
CA LEU A 139 -28.54 34.29 -15.31
C LEU A 139 -27.37 33.33 -15.58
N SER A 140 -26.62 33.51 -16.69
CA SER A 140 -25.46 32.67 -17.01
C SER A 140 -24.31 32.81 -16.01
N GLN A 141 -24.12 34.02 -15.47
CA GLN A 141 -23.10 34.29 -14.46
C GLN A 141 -23.47 33.66 -13.12
N LEU A 142 -24.71 33.82 -12.66
CA LEU A 142 -25.20 33.20 -11.43
C LEU A 142 -25.15 31.66 -11.50
N LEU A 143 -25.49 31.10 -12.67
CA LEU A 143 -25.38 29.65 -12.89
C LEU A 143 -23.92 29.19 -12.84
N GLN A 144 -22.98 29.96 -13.40
CA GLN A 144 -21.55 29.66 -13.33
C GLN A 144 -21.05 29.69 -11.88
N GLU A 145 -21.41 30.72 -11.11
CA GLU A 145 -21.05 30.85 -9.69
C GLU A 145 -21.63 29.70 -8.86
N ALA A 146 -22.90 29.34 -9.07
CA ALA A 146 -23.54 28.19 -8.43
C ALA A 146 -22.89 26.85 -8.81
N THR A 147 -22.45 26.71 -10.07
CA THR A 147 -21.73 25.52 -10.53
C THR A 147 -20.37 25.39 -9.85
N MET A 148 -19.62 26.48 -9.74
CA MET A 148 -18.36 26.51 -9.03
C MET A 148 -18.54 26.20 -7.54
N SER A 149 -19.59 26.75 -6.92
CA SER A 149 -19.97 26.45 -5.54
C SER A 149 -20.31 24.97 -5.33
N SER A 150 -21.12 24.38 -6.21
CA SER A 150 -21.49 22.96 -6.15
C SER A 150 -20.27 22.05 -6.28
N LEU A 151 -19.37 22.35 -7.23
CA LEU A 151 -18.21 21.53 -7.53
C LEU A 151 -17.11 21.59 -6.46
N TRP A 152 -16.80 22.79 -5.94
CA TRP A 152 -15.63 23.00 -5.08
C TRP A 152 -15.98 23.21 -3.60
N CYS A 153 -17.16 23.77 -3.31
CA CYS A 153 -17.59 24.14 -1.96
C CYS A 153 -18.84 23.38 -1.51
N SER A 154 -19.15 22.24 -2.14
CA SER A 154 -20.31 21.38 -1.84
C SER A 154 -21.66 22.12 -1.85
N GLY A 155 -21.78 23.21 -2.62
CA GLY A 155 -22.97 24.05 -2.66
C GLY A 155 -23.23 24.84 -1.39
N SER A 156 -22.28 24.94 -0.46
CA SER A 156 -22.41 25.61 0.85
C SER A 156 -21.38 26.72 1.08
N GLY A 157 -20.96 27.38 -0.01
CA GLY A 157 -20.05 28.51 0.03
C GLY A 157 -19.75 29.06 -1.36
N ASP A 158 -19.20 30.26 -1.43
CA ASP A 158 -18.84 30.93 -2.68
C ASP A 158 -17.34 30.69 -2.99
N VAL A 159 -17.00 30.51 -4.26
CA VAL A 159 -15.60 30.44 -4.71
C VAL A 159 -15.08 31.86 -4.92
N ILE A 160 -14.00 32.22 -4.23
CA ILE A 160 -13.29 33.49 -4.39
C ILE A 160 -11.86 33.14 -4.78
N GLU A 161 -11.45 33.48 -6.00
CA GLU A 161 -10.14 33.11 -6.55
C GLU A 161 -9.92 31.58 -6.49
N ASP A 162 -9.07 31.11 -5.58
CA ASP A 162 -8.68 29.71 -5.38
C ASP A 162 -9.20 29.10 -4.07
N TRP A 163 -10.04 29.81 -3.30
CA TRP A 163 -10.54 29.33 -2.02
C TRP A 163 -12.07 29.43 -1.89
N CYS A 164 -12.63 28.63 -0.96
CA CYS A 164 -14.06 28.60 -0.68
C CYS A 164 -14.40 29.44 0.56
N ARG A 165 -15.22 30.47 0.37
CA ARG A 165 -15.85 31.22 1.46
C ARG A 165 -17.12 30.49 1.90
N CYS A 166 -17.01 29.73 2.99
CA CYS A 166 -18.14 28.96 3.52
C CYS A 166 -19.26 29.84 4.10
N ASP A 167 -20.49 29.39 3.93
CA ASP A 167 -21.66 29.96 4.63
C ASP A 167 -21.57 29.71 6.14
N SER A 168 -22.31 30.49 6.94
CA SER A 168 -22.32 30.33 8.41
C SER A 168 -22.84 28.97 8.88
N SER A 169 -23.62 28.27 8.08
CA SER A 169 -24.12 26.91 8.36
C SER A 169 -23.11 25.80 8.04
N ALA A 170 -22.01 26.11 7.35
CA ALA A 170 -21.03 25.14 6.87
C ALA A 170 -19.76 25.09 7.74
N PHE A 171 -19.92 25.28 9.05
CA PHE A 171 -18.86 25.14 10.05
C PHE A 171 -19.10 23.88 10.89
N GLY A 172 -18.02 23.14 11.16
CA GLY A 172 -18.05 21.95 12.00
C GLY A 172 -18.30 22.26 13.47
N ALA A 173 -18.48 21.22 14.28
CA ALA A 173 -18.61 21.36 15.74
C ALA A 173 -17.35 21.94 16.41
N ASP A 174 -16.21 21.81 15.74
CA ASP A 174 -14.91 22.39 16.09
C ASP A 174 -14.75 23.86 15.66
N GLY A 175 -15.73 24.41 14.93
CA GLY A 175 -15.69 25.78 14.41
C GLY A 175 -14.83 25.95 13.17
N LEU A 176 -14.38 24.86 12.54
CA LEU A 176 -13.60 24.90 11.30
C LEU A 176 -14.51 24.86 10.07
N PRO A 177 -14.12 25.50 8.94
CA PRO A 177 -14.91 25.51 7.71
C PRO A 177 -14.98 24.11 7.10
N THR A 178 -16.19 23.69 6.71
CA THR A 178 -16.46 22.33 6.17
C THR A 178 -17.01 22.30 4.74
N CYS A 179 -17.31 23.46 4.13
CA CYS A 179 -17.91 23.52 2.80
C CYS A 179 -17.01 22.89 1.72
N ALA A 180 -15.70 23.12 1.78
CA ALA A 180 -14.75 22.51 0.86
C ALA A 180 -14.36 21.10 1.37
N PRO A 181 -14.60 20.04 0.57
CA PRO A 181 -14.34 18.67 0.99
C PRO A 181 -12.84 18.40 1.06
N LEU A 182 -12.36 17.93 2.21
CA LEU A 182 -10.97 17.52 2.39
C LEU A 182 -10.79 16.08 1.87
N PRO A 183 -9.93 15.86 0.85
CA PRO A 183 -9.72 14.54 0.26
C PRO A 183 -9.25 13.52 1.30
N HIS A 184 -9.80 12.30 1.20
CA HIS A 184 -9.39 11.18 2.02
C HIS A 184 -8.15 10.51 1.40
N PRO A 185 -6.98 10.56 2.06
CA PRO A 185 -5.79 9.90 1.54
C PRO A 185 -5.96 8.39 1.66
N ILE A 186 -5.61 7.64 0.62
CA ILE A 186 -5.67 6.17 0.63
C ILE A 186 -4.26 5.64 0.83
N LEU A 187 -3.95 5.24 2.06
CA LEU A 187 -2.71 4.58 2.42
C LEU A 187 -2.69 3.15 1.88
N ARG A 188 -1.57 2.75 1.27
CA ARG A 188 -1.34 1.40 0.74
C ARG A 188 0.09 0.96 1.02
N LEU A 189 0.31 -0.36 1.00
CA LEU A 189 1.67 -0.90 0.88
C LEU A 189 2.17 -0.69 -0.55
N SER A 190 3.48 -0.49 -0.69
CA SER A 190 4.10 -0.42 -2.02
C SER A 190 3.81 -1.70 -2.81
N THR A 191 3.40 -1.54 -4.06
CA THR A 191 3.14 -2.68 -4.96
C THR A 191 4.43 -3.27 -5.53
N VAL A 192 5.52 -2.51 -5.50
CA VAL A 192 6.83 -2.88 -6.05
C VAL A 192 7.72 -3.52 -4.99
N HIS A 193 7.59 -3.06 -3.75
CA HIS A 193 8.48 -3.43 -2.65
C HIS A 193 7.70 -4.15 -1.54
N GLU A 194 7.91 -5.46 -1.43
CA GLU A 194 7.36 -6.27 -0.35
C GLU A 194 8.00 -5.90 1.01
N PRO A 195 7.24 -6.00 2.12
CA PRO A 195 7.75 -5.70 3.45
C PRO A 195 8.88 -6.67 3.80
N SER A 196 9.92 -6.15 4.43
CA SER A 196 10.98 -6.96 5.02
C SER A 196 10.78 -7.08 6.53
N SER A 197 11.59 -7.91 7.17
CA SER A 197 11.50 -8.17 8.60
C SER A 197 11.60 -6.91 9.46
N THR A 198 12.24 -5.84 8.97
CA THR A 198 12.45 -4.59 9.74
C THR A 198 12.04 -3.32 8.99
N LEU A 199 11.42 -3.46 7.82
CA LEU A 199 11.11 -2.35 6.93
C LEU A 199 9.81 -2.55 6.16
N VAL A 200 9.02 -1.50 6.06
CA VAL A 200 7.80 -1.44 5.24
C VAL A 200 7.88 -0.18 4.36
N VAL A 201 7.37 -0.28 3.13
CA VAL A 201 7.21 0.87 2.24
C VAL A 201 5.71 1.18 2.09
N LEU A 202 5.34 2.40 2.44
CA LEU A 202 3.98 2.93 2.42
C LEU A 202 3.83 3.93 1.28
N GLU A 203 2.70 3.88 0.57
CA GLU A 203 2.41 4.76 -0.56
C GLU A 203 1.01 5.37 -0.44
N TRP A 204 0.88 6.65 -0.81
CA TRP A 204 -0.41 7.32 -0.97
C TRP A 204 -0.32 8.41 -2.04
N GLY A 205 -1.46 8.78 -2.61
CA GLY A 205 -1.53 9.87 -3.59
C GLY A 205 -1.79 11.21 -2.89
N HIS A 206 -0.97 12.21 -3.20
CA HIS A 206 -1.31 13.61 -2.97
C HIS A 206 -2.45 13.99 -3.92
N SER A 207 -3.53 14.55 -3.40
CA SER A 207 -4.76 14.83 -4.16
C SER A 207 -5.34 16.17 -3.75
N GLU A 208 -4.52 17.23 -3.73
CA GLU A 208 -5.01 18.58 -3.47
C GLU A 208 -5.88 19.07 -4.64
N PRO A 209 -7.12 19.54 -4.37
CA PRO A 209 -7.94 20.13 -5.42
C PRO A 209 -7.37 21.50 -5.84
N PRO A 210 -7.52 21.90 -7.12
CA PRO A 210 -7.04 23.20 -7.58
C PRO A 210 -7.76 24.40 -6.93
N ILE A 211 -8.93 24.18 -6.33
CA ILE A 211 -9.73 25.21 -5.65
C ILE A 211 -10.25 24.66 -4.31
N GLY A 212 -10.21 25.48 -3.27
CA GLY A 212 -10.84 25.22 -1.99
C GLY A 212 -9.83 24.83 -0.91
N VAL A 213 -9.69 23.52 -0.65
CA VAL A 213 -8.85 23.00 0.44
C VAL A 213 -7.39 22.96 0.01
N GLN A 214 -6.50 23.49 0.85
CA GLN A 214 -5.05 23.35 0.70
C GLN A 214 -4.51 22.40 1.77
N ILE A 215 -3.84 21.34 1.36
CA ILE A 215 -3.24 20.34 2.24
C ILE A 215 -1.87 20.87 2.67
N VAL A 216 -1.66 21.04 3.96
CA VAL A 216 -0.39 21.55 4.51
C VAL A 216 0.51 20.44 5.04
N ASP A 217 -0.07 19.30 5.45
CA ASP A 217 0.69 18.19 6.00
C ASP A 217 -0.06 16.85 5.91
N TYR A 218 0.69 15.76 6.08
CA TYR A 218 0.17 14.42 6.31
C TYR A 218 0.66 13.89 7.66
N LEU A 219 -0.27 13.46 8.50
CA LEU A 219 0.05 12.84 9.79
C LEU A 219 0.02 11.32 9.65
N LEU A 220 1.12 10.66 10.00
CA LEU A 220 1.22 9.21 10.04
C LEU A 220 1.30 8.75 11.49
N ARG A 221 0.36 7.91 11.92
CA ARG A 221 0.42 7.19 13.19
C ARG A 221 0.90 5.77 12.94
N GLN A 222 1.93 5.35 13.68
CA GLN A 222 2.38 3.96 13.74
C GLN A 222 2.02 3.38 15.11
N GLU A 223 1.40 2.22 15.11
CA GLU A 223 1.00 1.49 16.31
C GLU A 223 1.47 0.03 16.23
N LYS A 224 2.17 -0.44 17.27
CA LYS A 224 2.53 -1.85 17.42
C LYS A 224 1.34 -2.60 18.02
N VAL A 225 0.70 -3.44 17.22
CA VAL A 225 -0.45 -4.24 17.64
C VAL A 225 0.07 -5.43 18.44
N THR A 226 -0.20 -5.45 19.74
CA THR A 226 0.11 -6.60 20.59
C THR A 226 -1.15 -7.41 20.88
N ASP A 227 -1.04 -8.72 20.80
CA ASP A 227 -2.13 -9.67 21.02
C ASP A 227 -2.39 -9.83 22.53
N ARG A 228 -2.84 -8.75 23.18
CA ARG A 228 -3.20 -8.79 24.60
C ARG A 228 -4.69 -9.03 24.74
N MET A 229 -5.05 -10.27 25.07
CA MET A 229 -6.37 -10.68 25.59
C MET A 229 -6.72 -10.07 26.97
N ASP A 230 -6.15 -8.92 27.34
CA ASP A 230 -6.47 -8.25 28.60
C ASP A 230 -7.28 -6.99 28.32
N HIS A 231 -8.61 -7.17 28.27
CA HIS A 231 -9.63 -6.12 28.20
C HIS A 231 -9.68 -5.19 29.44
N SER A 232 -8.61 -5.00 30.20
CA SER A 232 -8.70 -4.32 31.50
C SER A 232 -7.84 -3.07 31.68
N LYS A 233 -6.97 -2.70 30.74
CA LYS A 233 -6.38 -1.35 30.72
C LYS A 233 -6.13 -0.93 29.28
N VAL A 234 -6.72 0.20 28.88
CA VAL A 234 -6.18 1.02 27.79
C VAL A 234 -4.86 1.60 28.30
N GLU A 235 -3.85 0.74 28.47
CA GLU A 235 -2.48 1.19 28.37
C GLU A 235 -2.34 1.60 26.91
N THR A 236 -2.38 2.92 26.72
CA THR A 236 -2.00 3.64 25.53
C THR A 236 -0.86 2.88 24.87
N GLY A 237 -1.17 2.07 23.84
CA GLY A 237 -0.16 1.31 23.12
C GLY A 237 0.94 2.27 22.70
N GLU A 238 2.20 1.83 22.70
CA GLU A 238 3.30 2.65 22.23
C GLU A 238 3.04 3.00 20.77
N TRP A 239 2.50 4.20 20.55
CA TRP A 239 2.19 4.75 19.24
C TRP A 239 3.01 6.00 19.03
N THR A 240 3.45 6.18 17.79
CA THR A 240 4.20 7.37 17.37
C THR A 240 3.41 8.07 16.28
N VAL A 241 3.26 9.38 16.40
CA VAL A 241 2.67 10.22 15.36
C VAL A 241 3.79 11.04 14.75
N LEU A 242 3.94 10.95 13.43
CA LEU A 242 4.94 11.63 12.65
C LEU A 242 4.25 12.60 11.69
N SER A 243 4.69 13.85 11.68
CA SER A 243 4.38 14.81 10.62
C SER A 243 5.28 14.54 9.41
N PHE A 244 4.68 14.45 8.22
CA PHE A 244 5.44 14.27 6.99
C PHE A 244 6.35 15.47 6.72
N VAL A 245 5.85 16.68 6.91
CA VAL A 245 6.63 17.91 6.70
C VAL A 245 7.65 18.12 7.82
N ASP A 246 7.19 18.13 9.08
CA ASP A 246 8.00 18.59 10.22
C ASP A 246 8.90 17.51 10.83
N ASP A 247 8.57 16.22 10.69
CA ASP A 247 9.37 15.14 11.32
C ASP A 247 10.16 14.30 10.31
N ILE A 248 9.65 14.15 9.09
CA ILE A 248 10.24 13.31 8.04
C ILE A 248 11.06 14.16 7.06
N ILE A 249 10.44 15.12 6.38
CA ILE A 249 11.12 15.91 5.33
C ILE A 249 12.12 16.90 5.94
N SER A 250 11.77 17.56 7.05
CA SER A 250 12.67 18.48 7.75
C SER A 250 13.92 17.79 8.32
N GLY A 251 13.92 16.46 8.44
CA GLY A 251 14.99 15.66 9.05
C GLY A 251 15.08 15.77 10.58
N ALA A 252 14.04 16.30 11.26
CA ALA A 252 14.11 16.67 12.68
C ALA A 252 13.94 15.53 13.68
N LYS A 253 13.17 14.46 13.37
CA LYS A 253 12.76 13.50 14.41
C LYS A 253 12.82 12.02 14.08
N SER A 254 12.95 11.59 12.81
CA SER A 254 12.77 10.17 12.49
C SER A 254 13.86 9.58 11.58
N PRO A 255 14.99 9.08 12.13
CA PRO A 255 15.97 8.32 11.32
C PRO A 255 15.37 7.00 10.78
N CYS A 256 14.21 6.60 11.31
CA CYS A 256 13.50 5.40 10.95
C CYS A 256 12.39 5.61 9.91
N ALA A 257 12.06 6.85 9.51
CA ALA A 257 11.11 7.12 8.44
C ALA A 257 11.75 8.04 7.40
N MET A 258 11.81 7.59 6.15
CA MET A 258 12.53 8.29 5.09
C MET A 258 11.68 8.36 3.82
N PRO A 259 11.58 9.53 3.16
CA PRO A 259 10.85 9.64 1.92
C PRO A 259 11.58 8.88 0.81
N ALA A 260 10.89 7.98 0.12
CA ALA A 260 11.38 7.31 -1.08
C ALA A 260 11.05 8.11 -2.34
N GLN A 261 9.82 8.62 -2.41
CA GLN A 261 9.32 9.43 -3.50
C GLN A 261 8.45 10.54 -2.93
N VAL A 262 8.60 11.73 -3.50
CA VAL A 262 7.77 12.90 -3.18
C VAL A 262 7.05 13.35 -4.43
N PRO A 263 5.95 14.10 -4.30
CA PRO A 263 5.20 14.58 -5.44
C PRO A 263 6.04 15.53 -6.29
N ASP A 264 5.77 15.51 -7.58
CA ASP A 264 6.28 16.45 -8.56
C ASP A 264 5.20 16.72 -9.64
N ARG A 265 5.58 17.44 -10.70
CA ARG A 265 4.65 17.76 -11.80
C ARG A 265 4.19 16.54 -12.61
N LEU A 266 4.85 15.38 -12.47
CA LEU A 266 4.59 14.16 -13.24
C LEU A 266 3.90 13.08 -12.40
N SER A 267 4.12 13.07 -11.09
CA SER A 267 3.60 12.09 -10.14
C SER A 267 3.12 12.78 -8.88
N SER A 268 1.88 12.53 -8.50
CA SER A 268 1.36 12.93 -7.20
C SER A 268 1.61 11.90 -6.09
N THR A 269 2.31 10.80 -6.38
CA THR A 269 2.55 9.72 -5.41
C THR A 269 3.59 10.11 -4.38
N ILE A 270 3.27 9.88 -3.11
CA ILE A 270 4.18 9.95 -1.97
C ILE A 270 4.51 8.52 -1.55
N SER A 271 5.81 8.21 -1.43
CA SER A 271 6.30 6.93 -0.93
C SER A 271 7.19 7.16 0.28
N LEU A 272 6.94 6.42 1.35
CA LEU A 272 7.64 6.51 2.63
C LEU A 272 8.17 5.15 3.04
N ILE A 273 9.46 5.09 3.34
CA ILE A 273 10.11 3.92 3.91
C ILE A 273 10.11 4.06 5.42
N VAL A 274 9.47 3.12 6.12
CA VAL A 274 9.54 2.98 7.57
C VAL A 274 10.44 1.80 7.89
N ARG A 275 11.60 2.06 8.50
CA ARG A 275 12.58 1.07 8.98
C ARG A 275 12.53 0.97 10.52
N CYS A 276 13.43 0.17 11.08
CA CYS A 276 13.54 -0.07 12.52
C CYS A 276 12.32 -0.78 13.13
N LEU A 277 11.53 -1.46 12.29
CA LEU A 277 10.44 -2.30 12.75
C LEU A 277 11.00 -3.57 13.38
N GLU A 278 10.27 -4.12 14.34
CA GLU A 278 10.60 -5.42 14.90
C GLU A 278 10.10 -6.53 13.97
N PRO A 279 10.89 -7.60 13.76
CA PRO A 279 10.48 -8.75 12.96
C PRO A 279 9.39 -9.55 13.67
N ASP A 280 8.56 -10.24 12.87
CA ASP A 280 7.45 -11.06 13.36
C ASP A 280 6.43 -10.31 14.25
N THR A 281 6.22 -9.02 13.99
CA THR A 281 5.28 -8.18 14.73
C THR A 281 4.26 -7.54 13.81
N THR A 282 3.04 -7.34 14.33
CA THR A 282 1.96 -6.70 13.58
C THR A 282 1.96 -5.21 13.87
N TYR A 283 2.03 -4.39 12.83
CA TYR A 283 1.92 -2.94 12.91
C TYR A 283 0.66 -2.45 12.19
N MET A 284 0.03 -1.43 12.76
CA MET A 284 -1.03 -0.67 12.13
C MET A 284 -0.54 0.75 11.84
N PHE A 285 -0.62 1.16 10.59
CA PHE A 285 -0.31 2.51 10.14
C PHE A 285 -1.60 3.23 9.81
N THR A 286 -1.77 4.46 10.31
CA THR A 286 -2.95 5.30 10.01
C THR A 286 -2.51 6.65 9.48
N LEU A 287 -3.13 7.13 8.39
CA LEU A 287 -2.78 8.36 7.70
C LEU A 287 -3.95 9.34 7.68
N TRP A 288 -3.68 10.61 7.96
CA TRP A 288 -4.61 11.74 7.77
C TRP A 288 -3.95 12.82 6.92
N GLY A 289 -4.73 13.50 6.08
CA GLY A 289 -4.38 14.80 5.53
C GLY A 289 -4.79 15.91 6.49
N VAL A 290 -3.99 16.97 6.56
CA VAL A 290 -4.27 18.16 7.36
C VAL A 290 -4.35 19.34 6.42
N ASP A 291 -5.43 20.12 6.52
CA ASP A 291 -5.57 21.34 5.74
C ASP A 291 -5.00 22.58 6.45
N ASN A 292 -4.91 23.68 5.71
CA ASN A 292 -4.44 24.98 6.19
C ASN A 292 -5.24 25.55 7.38
N THR A 293 -6.45 25.04 7.65
CA THR A 293 -7.27 25.42 8.82
C THR A 293 -7.00 24.53 10.04
N GLY A 294 -6.24 23.45 9.87
CA GLY A 294 -5.94 22.46 10.90
C GLY A 294 -6.94 21.31 10.97
N ARG A 295 -7.92 21.23 10.05
CA ARG A 295 -8.89 20.14 10.00
C ARG A 295 -8.22 18.88 9.46
N ARG A 296 -8.60 17.73 10.02
CA ARG A 296 -8.11 16.42 9.60
C ARG A 296 -9.08 15.73 8.65
N SER A 297 -8.55 15.05 7.64
CA SER A 297 -9.33 14.23 6.73
C SER A 297 -9.91 13.02 7.45
N ARG A 298 -10.74 12.23 6.77
CA ARG A 298 -10.95 10.84 7.19
C ARG A 298 -9.62 10.08 7.12
N SER A 299 -9.35 9.23 8.11
CA SER A 299 -8.16 8.38 8.13
C SER A 299 -8.26 7.21 7.17
N SER A 300 -7.13 6.81 6.58
CA SER A 300 -6.95 5.46 6.05
C SER A 300 -5.95 4.70 6.90
N ASP A 301 -6.11 3.38 6.97
CA ASP A 301 -5.25 2.51 7.73
C ASP A 301 -4.81 1.27 6.93
N VAL A 302 -3.62 0.79 7.29
CA VAL A 302 -3.02 -0.43 6.74
C VAL A 302 -2.40 -1.20 7.89
N THR A 303 -2.80 -2.45 8.04
CA THR A 303 -2.22 -3.38 9.01
C THR A 303 -1.34 -4.39 8.28
N VAL A 304 -0.10 -4.54 8.75
CA VAL A 304 0.90 -5.44 8.15
C VAL A 304 1.65 -6.18 9.24
N LYS A 305 1.87 -7.48 9.03
CA LYS A 305 2.77 -8.28 9.85
C LYS A 305 4.15 -8.30 9.18
N THR A 306 5.18 -7.90 9.92
CA THR A 306 6.56 -7.97 9.42
C THR A 306 6.99 -9.43 9.29
N PRO A 307 7.70 -9.81 8.21
CA PRO A 307 8.25 -11.15 8.06
C PRO A 307 9.21 -11.56 9.17
N CYS A 308 9.50 -12.86 9.20
CA CYS A 308 10.45 -13.44 10.14
C CYS A 308 11.85 -12.80 10.00
N PRO A 309 12.65 -12.79 11.08
CA PRO A 309 14.01 -12.30 11.01
C PRO A 309 14.82 -13.04 9.95
N VAL A 310 15.75 -12.31 9.33
CA VAL A 310 16.63 -12.87 8.30
C VAL A 310 17.60 -13.88 8.93
N VAL A 311 17.74 -15.05 8.31
CA VAL A 311 18.63 -16.14 8.81
C VAL A 311 19.62 -16.55 7.74
N ASP A 312 20.90 -16.63 8.11
CA ASP A 312 21.95 -17.22 7.29
C ASP A 312 21.98 -18.74 7.52
N ASP A 313 21.42 -19.48 6.57
CA ASP A 313 21.23 -20.93 6.66
C ASP A 313 22.55 -21.69 6.71
N VAL A 314 23.53 -21.27 5.91
CA VAL A 314 24.86 -21.91 5.85
C VAL A 314 25.58 -21.73 7.18
N LYS A 315 25.55 -20.51 7.72
CA LYS A 315 26.15 -20.24 9.03
C LYS A 315 25.46 -21.02 10.15
N ALA A 316 24.13 -21.18 10.10
CA ALA A 316 23.39 -21.97 11.08
C ALA A 316 23.82 -23.45 11.04
N GLN A 317 24.01 -24.02 9.85
CA GLN A 317 24.52 -25.38 9.70
C GLN A 317 25.95 -25.54 10.25
N GLU A 318 26.86 -24.61 9.93
CA GLU A 318 28.23 -24.61 10.48
C GLU A 318 28.25 -24.56 12.01
N ILE A 319 27.33 -23.78 12.61
CA ILE A 319 27.19 -23.71 14.06
C ILE A 319 26.65 -25.03 14.62
N ALA A 320 25.66 -25.66 13.97
CA ALA A 320 25.13 -26.96 14.41
C ALA A 320 26.24 -28.02 14.46
N ASP A 321 27.05 -28.12 13.40
CA ASP A 321 28.18 -29.04 13.33
C ASP A 321 29.23 -28.73 14.41
N LYS A 322 29.51 -27.44 14.64
CA LYS A 322 30.43 -27.01 15.70
C LYS A 322 29.92 -27.40 17.08
N ILE A 323 28.63 -27.21 17.36
CA ILE A 323 28.03 -27.55 18.65
C ILE A 323 28.04 -29.06 18.88
N TYR A 324 27.73 -29.86 17.86
CA TYR A 324 27.83 -31.32 17.93
C TYR A 324 29.26 -31.76 18.30
N ASN A 325 30.27 -31.20 17.65
CA ASN A 325 31.67 -31.50 17.95
C ASN A 325 32.08 -31.08 19.37
N LEU A 326 31.59 -29.94 19.87
CA LEU A 326 31.86 -29.50 21.24
C LEU A 326 31.19 -30.40 22.29
N PHE A 327 29.98 -30.90 22.01
CA PHE A 327 29.28 -31.85 22.89
C PHE A 327 29.95 -33.23 22.89
N ASN A 328 30.51 -33.65 21.75
CA ASN A 328 31.31 -34.87 21.66
C ASN A 328 32.73 -34.74 22.25
N GLY A 329 33.19 -33.54 22.59
CA GLY A 329 34.49 -33.32 23.22
C GLY A 329 34.60 -33.89 24.64
N TYR A 330 33.47 -34.31 25.24
CA TYR A 330 33.29 -35.00 26.53
C TYR A 330 34.50 -34.87 27.47
N THR A 331 34.69 -33.70 28.11
CA THR A 331 35.45 -33.50 29.38
C THR A 331 35.92 -32.06 29.61
N SER A 332 35.89 -31.16 28.62
CA SER A 332 36.45 -29.81 28.76
C SER A 332 35.39 -28.78 29.18
N GLY A 333 35.51 -28.24 30.41
CA GLY A 333 34.68 -27.12 30.85
C GLY A 333 34.81 -25.86 29.97
N LYS A 334 35.92 -25.73 29.23
CA LYS A 334 36.12 -24.67 28.24
C LYS A 334 35.26 -24.87 27.00
N GLU A 335 35.06 -26.11 26.56
CA GLU A 335 34.20 -26.43 25.41
C GLU A 335 32.73 -26.20 25.75
N GLN A 336 32.29 -26.64 26.94
CA GLN A 336 30.95 -26.34 27.46
C GLN A 336 30.67 -24.84 27.54
N GLN A 337 31.62 -24.05 28.05
CA GLN A 337 31.46 -22.59 28.10
C GLN A 337 31.46 -21.95 26.70
N THR A 338 32.25 -22.48 25.78
CA THR A 338 32.30 -22.00 24.39
C THR A 338 30.99 -22.32 23.65
N ALA A 339 30.42 -23.52 23.84
CA ALA A 339 29.13 -23.90 23.30
C ALA A 339 28.01 -23.02 23.86
N TYR A 340 27.98 -22.83 25.19
CA TYR A 340 27.01 -21.96 25.85
C TYR A 340 27.07 -20.52 25.33
N ASN A 341 28.25 -19.91 25.28
CA ASN A 341 28.39 -18.54 24.76
C ASN A 341 27.98 -18.45 23.29
N THR A 342 28.39 -19.44 22.47
CA THR A 342 28.03 -19.47 21.04
C THR A 342 26.52 -19.50 20.86
N LEU A 343 25.80 -20.37 21.60
CA LEU A 343 24.35 -20.52 21.49
C LEU A 343 23.58 -19.33 22.10
N LEU A 344 24.06 -18.76 23.21
CA LEU A 344 23.42 -17.61 23.86
C LEU A 344 23.55 -16.33 23.02
N ASP A 345 24.68 -16.16 22.31
CA ASP A 345 24.92 -15.04 21.40
C ASP A 345 24.10 -15.16 20.10
N LEU A 346 23.50 -16.31 19.82
CA LEU A 346 22.53 -16.42 18.72
C LEU A 346 21.24 -15.72 19.10
N GLY A 347 20.66 -15.00 18.14
CA GLY A 347 19.26 -14.63 18.25
C GLY A 347 18.36 -15.87 18.11
N SER A 348 17.19 -15.82 18.74
CA SER A 348 16.10 -16.80 18.60
C SER A 348 15.94 -17.39 17.18
N PRO A 349 15.85 -16.59 16.08
CA PRO A 349 15.69 -17.14 14.72
C PRO A 349 16.86 -18.02 14.26
N SER A 350 18.10 -17.64 14.57
CA SER A 350 19.28 -18.45 14.22
C SER A 350 19.35 -19.71 15.08
N LEU A 351 18.94 -19.63 16.35
CA LEU A 351 18.89 -20.78 17.25
C LEU A 351 17.89 -21.83 16.77
N HIS A 352 16.70 -21.41 16.34
CA HIS A 352 15.71 -22.29 15.68
C HIS A 352 16.32 -23.01 14.48
N ARG A 353 17.13 -22.30 13.67
CA ARG A 353 17.75 -22.90 12.50
C ARG A 353 18.91 -23.85 12.83
N VAL A 354 19.69 -23.54 13.86
CA VAL A 354 20.71 -24.45 14.41
C VAL A 354 20.06 -25.73 14.95
N LEU A 355 18.95 -25.61 15.67
CA LEU A 355 18.18 -26.74 16.16
C LEU A 355 17.70 -27.64 15.02
N TYR A 356 17.16 -27.05 13.95
CA TYR A 356 16.73 -27.78 12.76
C TYR A 356 17.88 -28.60 12.16
N HIS A 357 19.03 -27.98 11.85
CA HIS A 357 20.18 -28.67 11.26
C HIS A 357 20.79 -29.71 12.18
N TYR A 358 20.87 -29.41 13.48
CA TYR A 358 21.40 -30.34 14.46
C TYR A 358 20.54 -31.61 14.51
N ASN A 359 19.22 -31.48 14.61
CA ASN A 359 18.34 -32.63 14.66
C ASN A 359 18.33 -33.38 13.31
N GLN A 360 18.37 -32.67 12.18
CA GLN A 360 18.44 -33.30 10.87
C GLN A 360 19.65 -34.25 10.73
N HIS A 361 20.81 -33.92 11.30
CA HIS A 361 22.04 -34.70 11.16
C HIS A 361 22.37 -35.61 12.36
N TYR A 362 21.98 -35.22 13.57
CA TYR A 362 22.52 -35.79 14.81
C TYR A 362 21.46 -36.26 15.80
N GLU A 363 20.15 -36.17 15.49
CA GLU A 363 19.06 -36.61 16.38
C GLU A 363 19.22 -38.07 16.84
N SER A 364 19.82 -38.93 16.00
CA SER A 364 20.11 -40.33 16.35
C SER A 364 21.02 -40.49 17.58
N PHE A 365 21.82 -39.46 17.91
CA PHE A 365 22.72 -39.43 19.06
C PHE A 365 22.14 -38.64 20.25
N GLY A 366 20.89 -38.18 20.13
CA GLY A 366 20.21 -37.34 21.11
C GLY A 366 19.73 -36.05 20.47
N GLU A 367 18.46 -35.72 20.70
CA GLU A 367 17.84 -34.47 20.26
C GLU A 367 18.59 -33.26 20.83
N PHE A 368 18.68 -32.16 20.07
CA PHE A 368 19.38 -30.93 20.45
C PHE A 368 18.99 -30.41 21.85
N THR A 369 17.69 -30.39 22.16
CA THR A 369 17.15 -29.86 23.43
C THR A 369 17.66 -30.69 24.61
N TRP A 370 17.50 -32.01 24.54
CA TRP A 370 17.98 -32.96 25.52
C TRP A 370 19.50 -32.92 25.66
N ARG A 371 20.22 -32.82 24.55
CA ARG A 371 21.69 -32.77 24.54
C ARG A 371 22.24 -31.51 25.17
N CYS A 372 21.58 -30.37 24.96
CA CYS A 372 21.91 -29.13 25.65
C CYS A 372 21.76 -29.27 27.17
N GLU A 373 20.70 -29.92 27.65
CA GLU A 373 20.50 -30.17 29.08
C GLU A 373 21.55 -31.11 29.68
N ASP A 374 21.91 -32.18 28.96
CA ASP A 374 22.91 -33.16 29.39
C ASP A 374 24.31 -32.53 29.50
N GLU A 375 24.74 -31.77 28.49
CA GLU A 375 26.12 -31.24 28.41
C GLU A 375 26.32 -29.89 29.13
N LEU A 376 25.30 -29.03 29.18
CA LEU A 376 25.40 -27.69 29.78
C LEU A 376 24.71 -27.59 31.15
N GLY A 377 23.86 -28.56 31.47
CA GLY A 377 23.01 -28.55 32.65
C GLY A 377 21.73 -27.71 32.49
N PRO A 378 20.72 -27.95 33.35
CA PRO A 378 19.36 -27.43 33.16
C PRO A 378 19.25 -25.90 33.21
N ARG A 379 20.11 -25.22 33.97
CA ARG A 379 20.07 -23.74 34.07
C ARG A 379 20.57 -23.07 32.79
N LYS A 380 21.68 -23.56 32.23
CA LYS A 380 22.27 -23.00 31.01
C LYS A 380 21.41 -23.36 29.79
N ALA A 381 20.98 -24.62 29.71
CA ALA A 381 20.07 -25.07 28.67
C ALA A 381 18.73 -24.32 28.72
N GLY A 382 18.14 -24.16 29.91
CA GLY A 382 16.89 -23.41 30.07
C GLY A 382 16.94 -21.97 29.57
N LEU A 383 18.08 -21.27 29.72
CA LEU A 383 18.26 -19.91 29.19
C LEU A 383 18.36 -19.87 27.66
N ILE A 384 18.98 -20.88 27.05
CA ILE A 384 19.06 -21.01 25.59
C ILE A 384 17.68 -21.38 25.05
N LEU A 385 17.06 -22.42 25.60
CA LEU A 385 15.78 -22.94 25.15
C LEU A 385 14.63 -21.96 25.37
N SER A 386 14.71 -21.07 26.37
CA SER A 386 13.69 -20.02 26.54
C SER A 386 13.61 -19.08 25.33
N GLN A 387 14.72 -18.85 24.61
CA GLN A 387 14.73 -18.01 23.41
C GLN A 387 13.91 -18.63 22.26
N LEU A 388 13.73 -19.95 22.23
CA LEU A 388 12.91 -20.61 21.21
C LEU A 388 11.42 -20.23 21.32
N GLY A 389 10.98 -19.76 22.49
CA GLY A 389 9.60 -19.30 22.72
C GLY A 389 9.29 -17.90 22.19
N ASP A 390 10.29 -17.14 21.73
CA ASP A 390 10.11 -15.73 21.35
C ASP A 390 9.47 -15.53 19.97
N LEU A 391 9.44 -16.56 19.12
CA LEU A 391 8.88 -16.49 17.77
C LEU A 391 7.42 -16.93 17.72
N SER A 392 6.64 -16.30 16.85
CA SER A 392 5.28 -16.75 16.55
C SER A 392 5.28 -18.13 15.88
N SER A 393 4.14 -18.82 15.99
CA SER A 393 3.91 -20.10 15.32
C SER A 393 4.14 -20.03 13.80
N TRP A 394 3.82 -18.89 13.19
CA TRP A 394 4.04 -18.66 11.76
C TRP A 394 5.53 -18.70 11.40
N CYS A 395 6.38 -18.01 12.15
CA CYS A 395 7.81 -18.01 11.89
C CYS A 395 8.49 -19.32 12.26
N ASN A 396 8.05 -19.97 13.34
CA ASN A 396 8.53 -21.30 13.69
C ASN A 396 8.28 -22.29 12.54
N SER A 397 7.08 -22.30 11.95
CA SER A 397 6.78 -23.15 10.80
C SER A 397 7.66 -22.87 9.59
N LEU A 398 7.96 -21.60 9.29
CA LEU A 398 8.78 -21.22 8.13
C LEU A 398 10.27 -21.55 8.32
N LEU A 399 10.79 -21.52 9.55
CA LEU A 399 12.19 -21.84 9.84
C LEU A 399 12.49 -23.34 9.77
N GLN A 400 11.46 -24.19 9.72
CA GLN A 400 11.56 -25.64 9.53
C GLN A 400 11.63 -26.06 8.05
N GLU A 401 11.52 -25.13 7.11
CA GLU A 401 11.64 -25.41 5.67
C GLU A 401 13.01 -26.00 5.35
N PRO A 402 13.14 -26.90 4.34
CA PRO A 402 14.37 -27.65 4.12
C PRO A 402 15.58 -26.76 3.82
N LYS A 403 15.35 -25.65 3.12
CA LYS A 403 16.38 -24.72 2.68
C LYS A 403 15.86 -23.29 2.79
N ILE A 404 16.71 -22.40 3.27
CA ILE A 404 16.42 -20.97 3.35
C ILE A 404 17.55 -20.23 2.63
N SER A 405 17.19 -19.50 1.58
CA SER A 405 18.16 -18.67 0.85
C SER A 405 17.93 -17.19 1.13
N LEU A 406 18.98 -16.39 0.96
CA LEU A 406 18.92 -14.94 1.18
C LEU A 406 18.83 -14.21 -0.15
N GLN A 407 17.71 -13.55 -0.38
CA GLN A 407 17.53 -12.66 -1.52
C GLN A 407 17.85 -11.22 -1.12
N ARG A 408 18.70 -10.56 -1.90
CA ARG A 408 19.03 -9.14 -1.73
C ARG A 408 18.26 -8.28 -2.73
N SER A 409 17.64 -7.20 -2.23
CA SER A 409 17.03 -6.15 -3.03
C SER A 409 17.65 -4.79 -2.68
N SER A 410 17.59 -3.85 -3.61
CA SER A 410 18.04 -2.47 -3.40
C SER A 410 16.87 -1.51 -3.50
N LEU A 411 16.64 -0.74 -2.45
CA LEU A 411 15.64 0.32 -2.40
C LEU A 411 16.33 1.67 -2.54
N LYS A 412 15.66 2.64 -3.16
CA LYS A 412 16.13 4.01 -3.23
C LYS A 412 15.36 4.90 -2.27
N TYR A 413 16.04 5.83 -1.61
CA TYR A 413 15.42 6.79 -0.71
C TYR A 413 16.14 8.12 -0.71
N LEU A 414 15.46 9.16 -0.23
CA LEU A 414 16.00 10.51 -0.05
C LEU A 414 16.49 10.66 1.40
N ALA A 415 17.80 10.81 1.57
CA ALA A 415 18.44 11.09 2.85
C ALA A 415 18.50 12.61 3.06
N CYS A 416 17.53 13.15 3.79
CA CYS A 416 17.43 14.59 4.08
C CYS A 416 18.29 15.00 5.27
N ARG A 417 19.04 16.10 5.14
CA ARG A 417 19.70 16.76 6.27
C ARG A 417 18.71 17.68 6.97
N TYR A 418 18.92 17.92 8.27
CA TYR A 418 18.08 18.84 9.02
C TYR A 418 18.03 20.21 8.33
N SER A 419 16.83 20.65 7.98
CA SER A 419 16.60 21.99 7.42
C SER A 419 15.26 22.52 7.90
N GLU A 420 15.24 23.76 8.38
CA GLU A 420 13.99 24.46 8.69
C GLU A 420 13.21 24.71 7.39
N ILE A 421 12.17 23.92 7.17
CA ILE A 421 11.22 24.14 6.09
C ILE A 421 10.25 25.22 6.57
N LYS A 422 10.01 26.23 5.72
CA LYS A 422 9.09 27.30 6.09
C LYS A 422 7.66 26.71 6.24
N PRO A 423 6.96 26.98 7.35
CA PRO A 423 5.64 26.41 7.64
C PRO A 423 4.51 26.92 6.74
N TYR A 424 4.76 27.94 5.91
CA TYR A 424 3.79 28.51 4.97
C TYR A 424 4.45 28.64 3.59
N GLY A 425 3.93 27.92 2.59
CA GLY A 425 4.41 27.97 1.20
C GLY A 425 5.12 26.72 0.69
N LEU A 426 4.73 25.54 1.18
CA LEU A 426 5.21 24.26 0.65
C LEU A 426 4.47 23.97 -0.66
N ASP A 427 5.13 24.18 -1.79
CA ASP A 427 4.57 23.84 -3.10
C ASP A 427 4.80 22.35 -3.37
N TRP A 428 3.75 21.54 -3.21
CA TRP A 428 3.79 20.09 -3.45
C TRP A 428 4.26 19.73 -4.87
N SER A 429 4.00 20.58 -5.86
CA SER A 429 4.40 20.34 -7.25
C SER A 429 5.90 20.56 -7.49
N GLU A 430 6.54 21.38 -6.64
CA GLU A 430 7.97 21.72 -6.72
C GLU A 430 8.79 21.11 -5.58
N LEU A 431 8.15 20.36 -4.68
CA LEU A 431 8.77 19.73 -3.52
C LEU A 431 9.99 18.89 -3.88
N SER A 432 9.89 18.06 -4.92
CA SER A 432 11.03 17.28 -5.44
C SER A 432 12.25 18.16 -5.78
N ARG A 433 12.03 19.35 -6.36
CA ARG A 433 13.11 20.27 -6.73
C ARG A 433 13.73 20.93 -5.50
N ASP A 434 12.93 21.26 -4.50
CA ASP A 434 13.41 21.88 -3.27
C ASP A 434 14.14 20.89 -2.38
N LEU A 435 13.67 19.65 -2.28
CA LEU A 435 14.36 18.59 -1.53
C LEU A 435 15.67 18.14 -2.17
N LYS A 436 15.85 18.26 -3.49
CA LYS A 436 17.16 18.01 -4.11
C LYS A 436 18.27 18.95 -3.60
N LYS A 437 17.93 20.07 -2.96
CA LYS A 437 18.92 20.98 -2.35
C LYS A 437 19.38 20.53 -0.96
N THR A 438 18.55 19.79 -0.24
CA THR A 438 18.76 19.42 1.18
C THR A 438 18.85 17.91 1.41
N CYS A 439 18.44 17.10 0.44
CA CYS A 439 18.39 15.65 0.50
C CYS A 439 19.21 15.01 -0.64
N GLU A 440 19.88 13.90 -0.33
CA GLU A 440 20.66 13.12 -1.29
C GLU A 440 19.99 11.77 -1.55
N GLU A 441 19.90 11.34 -2.81
CA GLU A 441 19.40 10.01 -3.16
C GLU A 441 20.41 8.94 -2.77
N GLN A 442 20.00 8.00 -1.92
CA GLN A 442 20.82 6.89 -1.44
C GLN A 442 20.13 5.55 -1.71
N THR A 443 20.92 4.48 -1.69
CA THR A 443 20.44 3.12 -1.90
C THR A 443 20.57 2.29 -0.61
N LEU A 444 19.48 1.67 -0.20
CA LEU A 444 19.43 0.75 0.93
C LEU A 444 19.38 -0.70 0.43
N SER A 445 20.33 -1.53 0.88
CA SER A 445 20.28 -2.98 0.65
C SER A 445 19.37 -3.63 1.68
N VAL A 446 18.37 -4.36 1.22
CA VAL A 446 17.42 -5.11 2.05
C VAL A 446 17.55 -6.60 1.78
N LEU A 447 17.52 -7.40 2.82
CA LEU A 447 17.58 -8.86 2.75
C LEU A 447 16.20 -9.46 3.05
N TYR A 448 15.88 -10.52 2.32
CA TYR A 448 14.66 -11.30 2.46
C TYR A 448 15.03 -12.77 2.60
N ASN A 449 14.33 -13.48 3.49
CA ASN A 449 14.35 -14.94 3.48
C ASN A 449 13.50 -15.43 2.32
N ASP A 450 14.04 -16.40 1.61
CA ASP A 450 13.38 -17.11 0.53
C ASP A 450 13.36 -18.59 0.90
N TYR A 451 12.14 -19.08 1.15
CA TYR A 451 11.88 -20.36 1.77
C TYR A 451 11.57 -21.42 0.71
N GLY A 452 12.16 -22.60 0.88
CA GLY A 452 11.91 -23.76 0.03
C GLY A 452 13.00 -24.01 -0.99
N ASP A 453 12.83 -25.08 -1.76
CA ASP A 453 13.81 -25.53 -2.75
C ASP A 453 13.38 -25.06 -4.14
N LYS A 454 14.17 -24.18 -4.75
CA LYS A 454 13.96 -23.73 -6.14
C LYS A 454 14.47 -24.73 -7.18
N ASP A 455 15.01 -25.87 -6.73
CA ASP A 455 15.65 -26.87 -7.58
C ASP A 455 14.65 -27.93 -8.12
N TYR A 456 13.34 -27.64 -8.13
CA TYR A 456 12.30 -28.47 -8.77
C TYR A 456 11.50 -27.73 -9.85
#